data_AF-A0A842IWA0-F1
#
_entry.id   AF-A0A842IWA0-F1
#
_cell.length_a   1.000
_cell.length_b   1.000
_cell.length_c   1.000
_cell.angle_alpha   90.00
_cell.angle_beta   90.00
_cell.angle_gamma   90.00
#
_symmetry.space_group_name_H-M   'P 1'
#
loop_
_entity.id
_entity.type
_entity.pdbx_description
1 polymer ?
#
loop_
_entity_poly.entity_id
_entity_poly.type
_entity_poly.pdbx_seq_one_letter_code
_entity_poly.pdbx_strand_id
1 'polypeptide(L)'
;MNKKWETYNPQWIVDIAKEQIPDKPEIIAALSKCIKAKIESRAYIYFVNGDNPNEPNSEWQFEENIMLEDKKNGTIVLDVLKENKIGGVEFLKYLK
;
A
#
# COMPACT_ATOMS: atom_id res chain seq x y z
N MET A 1 -13.09 15.71 7.27
CA MET A 1 -11.77 16.34 7.41
C MET A 1 -10.91 15.81 6.28
N ASN A 2 -10.46 16.66 5.34
CA ASN A 2 -9.53 16.22 4.29
C ASN A 2 -8.22 15.82 4.94
N LYS A 3 -7.92 14.53 4.92
CA LYS A 3 -6.72 13.99 5.55
C LYS A 3 -5.50 14.39 4.72
N LYS A 4 -4.48 14.89 5.41
CA LYS A 4 -3.28 15.44 4.78
C LYS A 4 -2.28 14.32 4.50
N TRP A 5 -1.45 14.54 3.49
CA TRP A 5 -0.25 13.75 3.25
C TRP A 5 0.76 14.01 4.37
N GLU A 6 1.29 12.95 4.98
CA GLU A 6 2.24 13.02 6.07
C GLU A 6 3.42 12.07 5.86
N THR A 7 4.53 12.32 6.55
CA THR A 7 5.68 11.42 6.56
C THR A 7 5.27 10.09 7.18
N TYR A 8 5.62 9.00 6.52
CA TYR A 8 5.28 7.65 6.91
C TYR A 8 6.52 6.77 6.95
N ASN A 9 6.57 5.83 7.90
CA ASN A 9 7.61 4.82 7.97
C ASN A 9 7.05 3.48 7.49
N PRO A 10 7.35 3.04 6.25
CA PRO A 10 6.85 1.78 5.72
C PRO A 10 7.64 0.56 6.20
N GLN A 11 8.73 0.73 6.98
CA GLN A 11 9.68 -0.35 7.27
C GLN A 11 9.03 -1.59 7.87
N TRP A 12 8.02 -1.43 8.74
CA TRP A 12 7.33 -2.55 9.34
C TRP A 12 6.55 -3.41 8.31
N ILE A 13 5.98 -2.80 7.26
CA ILE A 13 5.32 -3.55 6.16
C ILE A 13 6.39 -4.18 5.27
N VAL A 14 7.49 -3.46 5.02
CA VAL A 14 8.63 -3.96 4.24
C VAL A 14 9.22 -5.21 4.89
N ASP A 15 9.32 -5.26 6.22
CA ASP A 15 9.85 -6.41 6.93
C ASP A 15 8.93 -7.64 6.79
N ILE A 16 7.60 -7.44 6.85
CA ILE A 16 6.61 -8.50 6.59
C ILE A 16 6.72 -8.98 5.13
N ALA A 17 6.82 -8.04 4.17
CA ALA A 17 6.94 -8.37 2.76
C ALA A 17 8.22 -9.18 2.46
N LYS A 18 9.36 -8.83 3.08
CA LYS A 18 10.61 -9.60 2.95
C LYS A 18 10.48 -11.04 3.44
N GLU A 19 9.66 -11.27 4.46
CA GLU A 19 9.42 -12.61 5.00
C GLU A 19 8.50 -13.44 4.09
N GLN A 20 7.43 -12.83 3.56
CA GLN A 20 6.34 -13.56 2.90
C GLN A 20 6.39 -13.59 1.38
N ILE A 21 7.00 -12.57 0.76
CA ILE A 21 7.15 -12.45 -0.70
C ILE A 21 8.61 -12.18 -1.10
N PRO A 22 9.60 -12.96 -0.61
CA PRO A 22 11.01 -12.73 -0.91
C PRO A 22 11.35 -12.83 -2.42
N ASP A 23 10.46 -13.45 -3.21
CA ASP A 23 10.53 -13.62 -4.65
C ASP A 23 10.05 -12.39 -5.45
N LYS A 24 9.51 -11.35 -4.79
CA LYS A 24 9.08 -10.08 -5.40
C LYS A 24 9.93 -8.88 -4.92
N PRO A 25 11.26 -8.86 -5.17
CA PRO A 25 12.16 -7.82 -4.66
C PRO A 25 11.82 -6.40 -5.16
N GLU A 26 11.25 -6.27 -6.35
CA GLU A 26 10.78 -5.00 -6.92
C GLU A 26 9.64 -4.38 -6.12
N ILE A 27 8.70 -5.19 -5.63
CA ILE A 27 7.59 -4.74 -4.78
C ILE A 27 8.12 -4.29 -3.42
N ILE A 28 9.02 -5.08 -2.81
CA ILE A 28 9.67 -4.74 -1.53
C ILE A 28 10.42 -3.40 -1.66
N ALA A 29 11.16 -3.22 -2.77
CA ALA A 29 11.89 -1.98 -3.04
C ALA A 29 10.95 -0.79 -3.27
N ALA A 30 9.84 -0.97 -3.98
CA ALA A 30 8.83 0.08 -4.17
C ALA A 30 8.18 0.48 -2.84
N LEU A 31 7.77 -0.50 -2.03
CA LEU A 31 7.17 -0.28 -0.72
C LEU A 31 8.10 0.48 0.24
N SER A 32 9.40 0.19 0.22
CA SER A 32 10.38 0.92 1.04
C SER A 32 10.50 2.42 0.70
N LYS A 33 10.07 2.83 -0.50
CA LYS A 33 10.07 4.22 -0.96
C LYS A 33 8.78 4.97 -0.59
N CYS A 34 7.76 4.28 -0.08
CA CYS A 34 6.49 4.85 0.36
C CYS A 34 6.62 5.64 1.67
N ILE A 35 7.47 6.68 1.69
CA ILE A 35 7.79 7.49 2.88
C ILE A 35 6.81 8.64 3.13
N LYS A 36 5.81 8.80 2.27
CA LYS A 36 4.70 9.72 2.42
C LYS A 36 3.40 8.96 2.23
N ALA A 37 2.42 9.26 3.06
CA ALA A 37 1.14 8.57 3.01
C ALA A 37 -0.04 9.51 3.34
N LYS A 38 -1.22 9.18 2.82
CA LYS A 38 -2.51 9.72 3.26
C LYS A 38 -3.25 8.62 4.01
N ILE A 39 -3.33 8.72 5.33
CA ILE A 39 -4.04 7.73 6.17
C ILE A 39 -5.54 7.99 6.13
N GLU A 40 -6.26 7.48 5.13
CA GLU A 40 -7.69 7.75 4.91
C GLU A 40 -8.59 7.23 6.03
N SER A 41 -8.26 6.11 6.66
CA SER A 41 -9.01 5.54 7.78
C SER A 41 -8.12 4.61 8.62
N ARG A 42 -8.69 3.86 9.57
CA ARG A 42 -7.95 2.75 10.21
C ARG A 42 -7.70 1.59 9.23
N ALA A 43 -8.53 1.48 8.19
CA ALA A 43 -8.48 0.43 7.19
C ALA A 43 -7.64 0.81 5.97
N TYR A 44 -7.40 2.10 5.70
CA TYR A 44 -6.84 2.54 4.42
C TYR A 44 -5.68 3.53 4.57
N ILE A 45 -4.57 3.23 3.90
CA ILE A 45 -3.42 4.12 3.74
C ILE A 45 -3.10 4.21 2.25
N TYR A 46 -3.04 5.41 1.70
CA TYR A 46 -2.63 5.65 0.31
C TYR A 46 -1.19 6.15 0.25
N PHE A 47 -0.43 5.68 -0.72
CA PHE A 47 0.92 6.15 -1.04
C PHE A 47 0.99 6.98 -2.34
N VAL A 48 -0.07 6.92 -3.17
CA VAL A 48 -0.28 7.77 -4.35
C VAL A 48 -1.69 8.38 -4.33
N ASN A 49 -2.00 9.31 -5.23
CA ASN A 49 -3.36 9.79 -5.38
C ASN A 49 -4.29 8.68 -5.92
N GLY A 50 -5.35 8.36 -5.17
CA GLY A 50 -6.37 7.37 -5.53
C GLY A 50 -7.52 7.91 -6.39
N ASP A 51 -7.49 9.19 -6.79
CA ASP A 51 -8.54 9.78 -7.60
C ASP A 51 -8.60 9.18 -9.03
N ASN A 52 -9.81 8.95 -9.52
CA ASN A 52 -10.11 8.48 -10.88
C ASN A 52 -9.28 7.25 -11.32
N PRO A 53 -9.36 6.13 -10.58
CA PRO A 53 -8.51 4.97 -10.84
C PRO A 53 -8.68 4.44 -12.26
N ASN A 54 -7.56 4.08 -12.89
CA ASN A 54 -7.44 3.56 -14.26
C ASN A 54 -7.85 4.53 -15.39
N GLU A 55 -8.19 5.78 -15.08
CA GLU A 55 -8.34 6.82 -16.11
C GLU A 55 -6.95 7.30 -16.60
N PRO A 56 -6.86 7.83 -17.84
CA PRO A 56 -5.64 8.46 -18.32
C PRO A 56 -5.14 9.55 -17.36
N ASN A 57 -3.84 9.56 -17.09
CA ASN A 57 -3.16 10.47 -16.16
C ASN A 57 -3.47 10.27 -14.67
N SER A 58 -4.26 9.27 -14.27
CA SER A 58 -4.37 8.89 -12.85
C SER A 58 -3.07 8.22 -12.38
N GLU A 59 -2.64 8.54 -11.15
CA GLU A 59 -1.54 7.83 -10.49
C GLU A 59 -1.94 6.40 -10.15
N TRP A 60 -3.23 6.15 -9.93
CA TRP A 60 -3.77 4.84 -9.58
C TRP A 60 -4.07 4.02 -10.83
N GLN A 61 -3.04 3.37 -11.37
CA GLN A 61 -3.15 2.41 -12.47
C GLN A 61 -3.05 0.99 -11.91
N PHE A 62 -4.18 0.41 -11.51
CA PHE A 62 -4.22 -0.88 -10.81
C PHE A 62 -3.65 -2.03 -11.68
N GLU A 63 -2.91 -2.94 -11.04
CA GLU A 63 -2.36 -4.15 -11.66
C GLU A 63 -2.82 -5.41 -10.90
N GLU A 64 -2.44 -5.53 -9.63
CA GLU A 64 -2.76 -6.71 -8.80
C GLU A 64 -2.86 -6.37 -7.31
N ASN A 65 -3.38 -7.32 -6.54
CA ASN A 65 -3.31 -7.30 -5.08
C ASN A 65 -2.35 -8.36 -4.58
N ILE A 66 -1.50 -8.00 -3.63
CA ILE A 66 -0.68 -8.96 -2.87
C ILE A 66 -1.18 -8.99 -1.43
N MET A 67 -1.51 -10.18 -0.93
CA MET A 67 -1.93 -10.37 0.45
C MET A 67 -0.73 -10.69 1.33
N LEU A 68 -0.60 -9.97 2.43
CA LEU A 68 0.34 -10.22 3.52
C LEU A 68 -0.43 -10.49 4.81
N GLU A 69 0.14 -11.28 5.70
CA GLU A 69 -0.45 -11.60 7.00
C GLU A 69 0.37 -11.02 8.15
N ASP A 70 -0.27 -10.29 9.06
CA ASP A 70 0.36 -9.80 10.28
C ASP A 70 -0.43 -10.21 11.53
N LYS A 71 0.28 -10.67 12.56
CA LYS A 71 -0.35 -11.14 13.81
C LYS A 71 -1.16 -10.04 14.51
N LYS A 72 -0.76 -8.78 14.39
CA LYS A 72 -1.41 -7.65 15.07
C LYS A 72 -2.51 -7.02 14.19
N ASN A 73 -2.22 -6.83 12.92
CA ASN A 73 -3.05 -6.08 11.98
C ASN A 73 -3.98 -6.96 11.13
N GLY A 74 -3.81 -8.28 11.15
CA GLY A 74 -4.56 -9.23 10.32
C GLY A 74 -4.05 -9.24 8.88
N THR A 75 -4.93 -9.62 7.94
CA THR A 75 -4.63 -9.57 6.51
C THR A 75 -4.46 -8.12 6.05
N ILE A 76 -3.32 -7.86 5.43
CA ILE A 76 -2.94 -6.60 4.78
C ILE A 76 -2.98 -6.85 3.28
N VAL A 77 -3.75 -6.05 2.56
CA VAL A 77 -3.75 -6.06 1.09
C VAL A 77 -2.83 -4.94 0.62
N LEU A 78 -1.81 -5.29 -0.16
CA LEU A 78 -1.00 -4.33 -0.91
C LEU A 78 -1.66 -4.11 -2.27
N ASP A 79 -1.98 -2.86 -2.60
CA ASP A 79 -2.41 -2.48 -3.95
C ASP A 79 -1.17 -2.23 -4.81
N VAL A 80 -0.89 -3.17 -5.71
CA VAL A 80 0.18 -3.04 -6.69
C VAL A 80 -0.39 -2.40 -7.96
N LEU A 81 0.26 -1.34 -8.39
CA LEU A 81 -0.04 -0.60 -9.59
C LEU A 81 0.97 -0.96 -10.70
N LYS A 82 0.66 -0.55 -11.93
CA LYS A 82 1.56 -0.67 -13.07
C LYS A 82 2.96 -0.14 -12.75
N GLU A 83 3.96 -0.78 -13.35
CA GLU A 83 5.38 -0.49 -13.11
C GLU A 83 5.81 -0.75 -11.65
N ASN A 84 5.13 -1.67 -10.96
CA ASN A 84 5.43 -2.10 -9.58
C ASN A 84 5.32 -0.96 -8.55
N LYS A 85 4.53 0.09 -8.83
CA LYS A 85 4.26 1.14 -7.84
C LYS A 85 3.29 0.60 -6.78
N ILE A 86 3.40 1.08 -5.55
CA ILE A 86 2.44 0.74 -4.50
C ILE A 86 1.42 1.86 -4.39
N GLY A 87 0.15 1.54 -4.63
CA GLY A 87 -0.94 2.50 -4.56
C GLY A 87 -1.33 2.81 -3.12
N GLY A 88 -1.46 1.77 -2.32
CA GLY A 88 -1.87 1.85 -0.94
C GLY A 88 -1.80 0.50 -0.24
N VAL A 89 -2.25 0.50 1.02
CA VAL A 89 -2.52 -0.72 1.77
C VAL A 89 -3.89 -0.66 2.42
N GLU A 90 -4.56 -1.81 2.40
CA GLU A 90 -5.83 -2.04 3.07
C GLU A 90 -5.66 -3.03 4.22
N PHE A 91 -6.33 -2.77 5.35
CA PHE A 91 -6.35 -3.64 6.51
C PHE A 91 -7.73 -4.27 6.65
N LEU A 92 -7.86 -5.54 6.24
CA LEU A 92 -9.16 -6.23 6.19
C LEU A 92 -9.83 -6.30 7.57
N LYS A 93 -9.03 -6.39 8.64
CA LYS A 93 -9.49 -6.39 10.04
C LYS A 93 -10.32 -5.15 10.42
N TYR A 94 -10.16 -4.03 9.72
CA TYR A 94 -10.85 -2.78 10.01
C TYR A 94 -11.93 -2.42 8.98
N LEU A 95 -12.18 -3.27 7.98
CA LEU A 95 -13.32 -3.13 7.08
C LEU A 95 -14.61 -3.41 7.85
N LYS A 96 -15.51 -2.43 7.87
CA LYS A 96 -16.85 -2.51 8.47
C LYS A 96 -17.86 -1.89 7.53
#